data_AF-A0AAE8N660-F1
#
_entry.id   AF-A0AAE8N660-F1
#
_cell.length_a   1.000
_cell.length_b   1.000
_cell.length_c   1.000
_cell.angle_alpha   90.00
_cell.angle_beta   90.00
_cell.angle_gamma   90.00
#
_symmetry.space_group_name_H-M   'P 1'
#
loop_
_entity.id
_entity.type
_entity.pdbx_description
1 polymer ?
#
loop_
_entity_poly.entity_id
_entity_poly.type
_entity_poly.pdbx_seq_one_letter_code
_entity_poly.pdbx_strand_id
1 'polypeptide(L)'
;MPKTTTLPGGKVHELPDDLAVALAADETARGAWLGITVLARNEFICWVDDAKQKSTRERRIHRAVEALGEGKRRPCCWPGCKHRERDGNKARDRNDGDGTKPVRRKRGGAQSEGPQSVEDSELKRSIKGSRT
;
A
#
# COMPACT_ATOMS: atom_id res chain seq x y z
N MET A 1 -24.55 1.66 -8.63
CA MET A 1 -23.57 2.24 -7.69
C MET A 1 -23.00 1.09 -6.87
N PRO A 2 -21.69 0.77 -6.94
CA PRO A 2 -21.16 -0.28 -6.10
C PRO A 2 -21.34 0.12 -4.64
N LYS A 3 -21.94 -0.79 -3.85
CA LYS A 3 -22.24 -0.56 -2.44
C LYS A 3 -20.91 -0.41 -1.69
N THR A 4 -20.53 0.82 -1.38
CA THR A 4 -19.41 1.12 -0.48
C THR A 4 -19.79 0.59 0.89
N THR A 5 -19.38 -0.64 1.19
CA THR A 5 -19.47 -1.14 2.56
C THR A 5 -18.49 -0.31 3.37
N THR A 6 -19.01 0.56 4.23
CA THR A 6 -18.21 1.41 5.12
C THR A 6 -17.35 0.53 6.02
N LEU A 7 -16.04 0.52 5.76
CA LEU A 7 -15.05 -0.18 6.58
C LEU A 7 -14.66 0.70 7.78
N PRO A 8 -14.47 0.12 8.97
CA PRO A 8 -14.23 0.92 10.16
C PRO A 8 -12.76 1.39 10.23
N GLY A 9 -12.57 2.62 10.72
CA GLY A 9 -11.26 3.25 10.91
C GLY A 9 -10.49 2.77 12.15
N GLY A 10 -9.41 3.47 12.48
CA GLY A 10 -8.60 3.27 13.67
C GLY A 10 -9.12 4.04 14.88
N LYS A 11 -8.34 4.05 15.97
CA LYS A 11 -8.67 4.79 17.20
C LYS A 11 -8.52 6.30 17.03
N VAL A 12 -7.44 6.72 16.36
CA VAL A 12 -7.07 8.13 16.17
C VAL A 12 -7.22 8.54 14.72
N HIS A 13 -6.96 7.61 13.79
CA HIS A 13 -7.02 7.89 12.35
C HIS A 13 -8.26 7.28 11.72
N GLU A 14 -8.95 8.06 10.89
CA GLU A 14 -10.04 7.59 10.04
C GLU A 14 -9.49 6.79 8.86
N LEU A 15 -10.30 5.88 8.30
CA LEU A 15 -9.88 5.08 7.16
C LEU A 15 -9.87 5.93 5.88
N PRO A 16 -8.72 6.11 5.20
CA PRO A 16 -8.70 6.86 3.95
C PRO A 16 -9.33 6.07 2.80
N ASP A 17 -9.95 6.79 1.86
CA ASP A 17 -10.74 6.20 0.77
C ASP A 17 -9.95 5.24 -0.12
N ASP A 18 -8.70 5.55 -0.42
CA ASP A 18 -7.86 4.72 -1.27
C ASP A 18 -7.49 3.38 -0.62
N LEU A 19 -7.26 3.37 0.69
CA LEU A 19 -7.11 2.14 1.46
C LEU A 19 -8.44 1.39 1.55
N ALA A 20 -9.57 2.09 1.74
CA ALA A 20 -10.89 1.47 1.79
C ALA A 20 -11.23 0.75 0.48
N VAL A 21 -10.94 1.38 -0.67
CA VAL A 21 -11.14 0.80 -2.01
C VAL A 21 -10.26 -0.44 -2.19
N ALA A 22 -8.99 -0.38 -1.80
CA ALA A 22 -8.08 -1.52 -1.92
C ALA A 22 -8.51 -2.71 -1.05
N LEU A 23 -8.97 -2.45 0.18
CA LEU A 23 -9.52 -3.48 1.06
C LEU A 23 -10.84 -4.03 0.54
N ALA A 24 -11.70 -3.20 -0.05
CA ALA A 24 -12.97 -3.66 -0.61
C ALA A 24 -12.80 -4.57 -1.83
N ALA A 25 -11.66 -4.47 -2.54
CA ALA A 25 -11.33 -5.30 -3.69
C ALA A 25 -10.85 -6.72 -3.34
N ASP A 26 -10.40 -6.94 -2.10
CA ASP A 26 -9.92 -8.25 -1.61
C ASP A 26 -10.72 -8.71 -0.39
N GLU A 27 -11.55 -9.73 -0.58
CA GLU A 27 -12.43 -10.25 0.48
C GLU A 27 -11.66 -10.81 1.68
N THR A 28 -10.48 -11.39 1.46
CA THR A 28 -9.63 -11.95 2.52
C THR A 28 -9.05 -10.84 3.37
N ALA A 29 -8.46 -9.83 2.73
CA ALA A 29 -7.91 -8.66 3.42
C ALA A 29 -9.01 -7.86 4.12
N ARG A 30 -10.20 -7.75 3.52
CA ARG A 30 -11.38 -7.15 4.15
C ARG A 30 -11.82 -7.90 5.40
N GLY A 31 -11.93 -9.22 5.31
CA GLY A 31 -12.29 -10.07 6.45
C GLY A 31 -11.27 -9.93 7.59
N ALA A 32 -9.98 -9.95 7.24
CA ALA A 32 -8.90 -9.70 8.19
C ALA A 32 -9.03 -8.31 8.83
N TRP A 33 -9.25 -7.25 8.04
CA TRP A 33 -9.42 -5.88 8.54
C TRP A 33 -10.54 -5.72 9.56
N LEU A 34 -11.66 -6.42 9.35
CA LEU A 34 -12.78 -6.43 10.29
C LEU A 34 -12.47 -7.23 11.56
N GLY A 35 -11.61 -8.25 11.47
CA GLY A 35 -11.18 -9.11 12.57
C GLY A 35 -9.97 -8.62 13.37
N ILE A 36 -9.26 -7.57 12.92
CA ILE A 36 -8.16 -6.99 13.67
C ILE A 36 -8.63 -5.94 14.69
N THR A 37 -7.80 -5.72 15.71
CA THR A 37 -8.10 -4.74 16.77
C THR A 37 -8.14 -3.32 16.20
N VAL A 38 -8.89 -2.43 16.87
CA VAL A 38 -8.94 -1.01 16.50
C VAL A 38 -7.54 -0.38 16.49
N LEU A 39 -6.65 -0.83 17.39
CA LEU A 39 -5.27 -0.38 17.45
C LEU A 39 -4.45 -0.86 16.23
N ALA A 40 -4.65 -2.10 15.79
CA ALA A 40 -4.01 -2.62 14.58
C ALA A 40 -4.43 -1.83 13.33
N ARG A 41 -5.75 -1.53 13.19
CA ARG A 41 -6.26 -0.64 12.13
C ARG A 41 -5.58 0.71 12.15
N ASN A 42 -5.49 1.32 13.33
CA ASN A 42 -4.85 2.62 13.53
C ASN A 42 -3.39 2.65 13.05
N GLU A 43 -2.65 1.56 13.25
CA GLU A 43 -1.25 1.48 12.83
C GLU A 43 -1.08 1.33 11.33
N PHE A 44 -1.92 0.53 10.66
CA PHE A 44 -1.93 0.46 9.21
C PHE A 44 -2.29 1.80 8.58
N ILE A 45 -3.32 2.48 9.11
CA ILE A 45 -3.73 3.80 8.61
C ILE A 45 -2.60 4.81 8.79
N CYS A 46 -2.06 4.95 10.01
CA CYS A 46 -0.97 5.88 10.28
C CYS A 46 0.27 5.61 9.41
N TRP A 47 0.55 4.33 9.11
CA TRP A 47 1.64 3.97 8.22
C TRP A 47 1.38 4.39 6.78
N VAL A 48 0.17 4.22 6.26
CA VAL A 48 -0.20 4.67 4.92
C VAL A 48 -0.18 6.20 4.83
N ASP A 49 -0.69 6.90 5.84
CA ASP A 49 -0.77 8.37 5.89
C ASP A 49 0.59 9.07 6.08
N ASP A 50 1.56 8.42 6.72
CA ASP A 50 2.92 8.96 6.85
C ASP A 50 3.64 9.06 5.48
N ALA A 51 3.12 8.42 4.42
CA ALA A 51 3.70 8.50 3.08
C ALA A 51 3.39 9.84 2.40
N LYS A 52 4.37 10.75 2.39
CA LYS A 52 4.28 12.05 1.70
C LYS A 52 4.26 11.97 0.17
N GLN A 53 4.65 10.83 -0.42
CA GLN A 53 4.76 10.62 -1.86
C GLN A 53 3.69 9.62 -2.32
N LYS A 54 2.94 9.96 -3.38
CA LYS A 54 1.84 9.14 -3.89
C LYS A 54 2.28 7.71 -4.24
N SER A 55 3.39 7.55 -4.95
CA SER A 55 3.94 6.22 -5.29
C SER A 55 4.31 5.37 -4.07
N THR A 56 4.73 6.01 -2.97
CA THR A 56 5.01 5.31 -1.72
C THR A 56 3.73 4.91 -1.02
N ARG A 57 2.70 5.76 -1.06
CA ARG A 57 1.37 5.49 -0.51
C ARG A 57 0.74 4.28 -1.19
N GLU A 58 0.71 4.27 -2.53
CA GLU A 58 0.21 3.14 -3.33
C GLU A 58 0.92 1.82 -2.98
N ARG A 59 2.26 1.86 -2.89
CA ARG A 59 3.03 0.67 -2.49
C ARG A 59 2.72 0.21 -1.07
N ARG A 60 2.52 1.13 -0.12
CA ARG A 60 2.13 0.80 1.27
C ARG A 60 0.74 0.20 1.31
N ILE A 61 -0.21 0.69 0.51
CA ILE A 61 -1.55 0.13 0.40
C ILE A 61 -1.49 -1.31 -0.11
N HIS A 62 -0.78 -1.58 -1.20
CA HIS A 62 -0.59 -2.94 -1.71
C HIS A 62 -0.02 -3.88 -0.63
N ARG A 63 1.06 -3.45 0.02
CA ARG A 63 1.69 -4.20 1.11
C ARG A 63 0.75 -4.41 2.30
N ALA A 64 -0.14 -3.47 2.59
CA ALA A 64 -1.11 -3.61 3.68
C ALA A 64 -2.13 -4.71 3.35
N VAL A 65 -2.65 -4.73 2.12
CA VAL A 65 -3.57 -5.79 1.65
C VAL A 65 -2.89 -7.16 1.71
N GLU A 66 -1.67 -7.29 1.17
CA GLU A 66 -0.89 -8.53 1.26
C GLU A 66 -0.67 -8.98 2.71
N ALA A 67 -0.23 -8.07 3.58
CA ALA A 67 0.02 -8.38 4.98
C ALA A 67 -1.24 -8.86 5.70
N LEU A 68 -2.39 -8.25 5.41
CA LEU A 68 -3.68 -8.67 5.97
C LEU A 68 -4.12 -10.03 5.44
N GLY A 69 -3.90 -10.30 4.15
CA GLY A 69 -4.13 -11.62 3.55
C GLY A 69 -3.25 -12.72 4.17
N GLU A 70 -2.02 -12.37 4.56
CA GLU A 70 -1.11 -13.25 5.32
C GLU A 70 -1.45 -13.33 6.83
N GLY A 71 -2.51 -12.66 7.30
CA GLY A 71 -2.95 -12.66 8.70
C GLY A 71 -2.11 -11.78 9.62
N LYS A 72 -1.22 -10.94 9.09
CA LYS A 72 -0.40 -10.01 9.89
C LYS A 72 -1.27 -8.90 10.46
N ARG A 73 -1.08 -8.63 11.75
CA ARG A 73 -1.81 -7.61 12.50
C ARG A 73 -1.12 -6.25 12.50
N ARG A 74 0.07 -6.12 11.90
CA ARG A 74 0.89 -4.89 11.88
C ARG A 74 1.65 -4.75 10.56
N PRO A 75 1.93 -3.52 10.08
CA PRO A 75 2.79 -3.32 8.93
C PRO A 75 4.24 -3.77 9.18
N CYS A 76 4.89 -4.36 8.18
CA CYS A 76 6.31 -4.69 8.28
C CYS A 76 7.18 -3.42 8.28
N CYS A 77 8.20 -3.39 9.14
CA CYS A 77 9.15 -2.27 9.28
C CYS A 77 8.54 -0.95 9.79
N TRP A 78 7.43 -1.02 10.53
CA TRP A 78 6.83 0.15 11.19
C TRP A 78 7.37 0.31 12.63
N PRO A 79 8.07 1.42 12.96
CA PRO A 79 8.62 1.63 14.30
C PRO A 79 7.53 1.94 15.36
N GLY A 80 6.29 2.18 14.94
CA GLY A 80 5.16 2.50 15.81
C GLY A 80 4.45 3.78 15.39
N CYS A 81 3.19 3.92 15.82
CA CYS A 81 2.43 5.14 15.57
C CYS A 81 2.95 6.28 16.46
N LYS A 82 3.28 7.42 15.86
CA LYS A 82 3.71 8.63 16.58
C LYS A 82 2.64 9.17 17.56
N HIS A 83 1.38 8.81 17.32
CA HIS A 83 0.22 9.18 18.16
C HIS A 83 -0.03 8.19 19.31
N ARG A 84 0.84 7.19 19.49
CA ARG A 84 0.80 6.31 20.65
C ARG A 84 1.65 6.93 21.75
N GLU A 85 1.03 7.34 22.84
CA GLU A 85 1.76 7.67 24.06
C GLU A 85 2.59 6.45 24.49
N ARG A 86 3.90 6.65 24.59
CA ARG A 86 4.84 5.63 25.04
C ARG A 86 4.93 5.76 26.56
N ASP A 87 4.01 5.13 27.27
CA ASP A 87 4.02 5.10 28.75
C ASP A 87 5.17 4.25 29.36
N GLY A 88 6.21 3.98 28.58
CA GLY A 88 7.32 3.12 28.95
C GLY A 88 8.67 3.79 28.75
N ASN A 89 9.17 4.37 29.85
CA ASN A 89 10.56 4.72 30.15
C ASN A 89 11.10 6.06 29.59
N LYS A 90 11.25 7.05 30.48
CA LYS A 90 12.14 8.21 30.30
C LYS A 90 13.59 7.73 30.45
N ALA A 91 14.41 7.98 29.43
CA ALA A 91 15.89 7.86 29.32
C ALA A 91 16.18 7.09 28.01
N ARG A 92 16.89 7.61 27.00
CA ARG A 92 18.06 8.49 27.01
C ARG A 92 18.12 9.30 25.71
N ASP A 93 18.50 10.55 25.88
CA ASP A 93 19.38 11.36 25.04
C ASP A 93 19.07 11.59 23.55
N ARG A 94 18.58 12.82 23.33
CA ARG A 94 18.86 13.75 22.23
C ARG A 94 20.03 13.36 21.31
N ASN A 95 19.69 13.09 20.06
CA ASN A 95 20.36 13.75 18.94
C ASN A 95 19.41 13.76 17.72
N ASP A 96 18.44 14.67 17.75
CA ASP A 96 17.72 15.11 16.56
C ASP A 96 18.66 16.00 15.74
N GLY A 97 19.63 15.35 15.09
CA GLY A 97 20.48 15.97 14.09
C GLY A 97 19.64 16.28 12.87
N ASP A 98 19.47 17.58 12.62
CA ASP A 98 19.22 18.21 11.33
C ASP A 98 19.46 17.29 10.12
N GLY A 99 18.37 16.77 9.55
CA GLY A 99 17.91 17.14 8.22
C GLY A 99 18.80 16.98 6.99
N THR A 100 20.08 16.62 7.08
CA THR A 100 20.90 16.35 5.89
C THR A 100 20.62 14.95 5.38
N LYS A 101 19.66 14.84 4.44
CA LYS A 101 19.40 13.62 3.70
C LYS A 101 20.69 13.15 3.00
N PRO A 102 21.09 11.87 3.12
CA PRO A 102 22.18 11.37 2.30
C PRO A 102 21.75 11.44 0.82
N VAL A 103 22.49 12.23 0.04
CA VAL A 103 22.38 12.28 -1.41
C VAL A 103 22.53 10.85 -1.95
N ARG A 104 21.50 10.40 -2.66
CA ARG A 104 21.42 9.09 -3.30
C ARG A 104 22.60 8.96 -4.28
N ARG A 105 23.62 8.15 -3.93
CA ARG A 105 24.72 7.83 -4.83
C ARG A 105 24.16 7.26 -6.13
N LYS A 106 24.47 7.96 -7.23
CA LYS A 106 24.14 7.61 -8.61
C LYS A 106 24.82 6.28 -8.95
N ARG A 107 24.05 5.19 -8.99
CA ARG A 107 24.51 3.91 -9.56
C ARG A 107 24.56 4.12 -11.07
N GLY A 108 25.76 4.27 -11.62
CA GLY A 108 25.99 4.38 -13.05
C GLY A 108 25.79 3.02 -13.73
N GLY A 109 25.06 3.06 -14.86
CA GLY A 109 25.24 2.30 -16.10
C GLY A 109 25.51 0.79 -16.04
N ALA A 110 24.53 0.02 -16.51
CA ALA A 110 24.78 -0.98 -17.55
C ALA A 110 23.48 -1.16 -18.35
N GLN A 111 23.48 -0.66 -19.58
CA GLN A 111 22.52 -1.02 -20.61
C GLN A 111 22.84 -2.46 -21.04
N SER A 112 21.86 -3.33 -20.98
CA SER A 112 21.87 -4.58 -21.72
C SER A 112 20.47 -4.75 -22.28
N GLU A 113 20.35 -4.44 -23.56
CA GLU A 113 19.17 -4.69 -24.36
C GLU A 113 18.91 -6.20 -24.40
N GLY A 114 17.66 -6.59 -24.23
CA GLY A 114 17.18 -7.97 -24.34
C GLY A 114 15.77 -7.96 -24.94
N PRO A 115 15.47 -8.85 -25.90
CA PRO A 115 14.60 -8.54 -27.01
C PRO A 115 13.10 -8.56 -26.68
N GLN A 116 12.38 -7.61 -27.28
CA GLN A 116 10.93 -7.62 -27.43
C GLN A 116 10.54 -8.66 -28.49
N SER A 117 9.85 -9.72 -28.07
CA SER A 117 9.03 -10.55 -28.97
C SER A 117 7.90 -11.16 -28.16
N VAL A 118 6.71 -10.58 -28.26
CA VAL A 118 5.44 -11.32 -28.42
C VAL A 118 4.43 -10.37 -29.07
N GLU A 119 4.40 -10.42 -30.39
CA GLU A 119 3.21 -10.16 -31.20
C GLU A 119 2.03 -10.95 -30.62
N ASP A 120 0.86 -10.33 -30.46
CA ASP A 120 -0.40 -10.83 -31.03
C ASP A 120 -1.55 -9.89 -30.62
N SER A 121 -2.00 -9.03 -31.54
CA SER A 121 -3.37 -8.47 -31.58
C SER A 121 -3.54 -7.58 -32.81
N GLU A 122 -4.23 -8.10 -33.83
CA GLU A 122 -5.45 -7.49 -34.39
C GLU A 122 -5.78 -8.13 -35.75
N LEU A 123 -6.89 -8.87 -35.83
CA LEU A 123 -8.18 -8.32 -36.28
C LEU A 123 -8.26 -8.16 -37.81
N LYS A 124 -8.67 -9.23 -38.50
CA LYS A 124 -9.41 -9.12 -39.76
C LYS A 124 -10.71 -9.90 -39.69
N ARG A 125 -11.74 -9.25 -39.12
CA ARG A 125 -13.13 -9.55 -39.48
C ARG A 125 -13.41 -8.89 -40.82
N SER A 126 -13.59 -9.68 -41.88
CA SER A 126 -14.50 -9.32 -42.96
C SER A 126 -14.81 -10.56 -43.81
N ILE A 127 -15.76 -11.37 -43.35
CA ILE A 127 -16.43 -12.37 -44.18
C ILE A 127 -17.80 -11.79 -44.49
N LYS A 128 -17.97 -11.30 -45.73
CA LYS A 128 -19.30 -11.03 -46.30
C LYS A 128 -19.26 -11.22 -47.82
N GLY A 129 -20.16 -12.09 -48.29
CA GLY A 129 -20.52 -12.29 -49.71
C GLY A 129 -19.80 -13.48 -50.33
N SER A 130 -20.41 -14.66 -50.52
CA SER A 130 -21.46 -14.97 -51.52
C SER A 130 -21.00 -14.60 -52.93
N ARG A 131 -21.13 -15.39 -53.99
CA ARG A 131 -21.70 -16.71 -54.33
C ARG A 131 -21.55 -16.74 -55.86
N THR A 132 -21.35 -17.92 -56.46
CA THR A 132 -21.44 -18.24 -57.91
C THR A 132 -20.50 -17.55 -58.88
#